data_AF-A0AB39Q4X4-F1
#
_entry.id   AF-A0AB39Q4X4-F1
#
_cell.length_a   1.000
_cell.length_b   1.000
_cell.length_c   1.000
_cell.angle_alpha   90.00
_cell.angle_beta   90.00
_cell.angle_gamma   90.00
#
_symmetry.space_group_name_H-M   'P 1'
#
loop_
_entity.id
_entity.type
_entity.pdbx_description
1 polymer ?
#
loop_
_entity_poly.entity_id
_entity_poly.type
_entity_poly.pdbx_seq_one_letter_code
_entity_poly.pdbx_strand_id
1 'polypeptide(L)' 'MYPHTSDPLDEHGRGLRIIDALSEHWGWTRRQPIGKTVWAMLPTDSQP' A
#
# COMPACT_ATOMS: atom_id res chain seq x y z
N MET A 1 -6.46 27.48 -6.56
CA MET A 1 -6.90 26.08 -6.31
C MET A 1 -5.71 25.33 -5.75
N TYR A 2 -5.72 25.00 -4.45
CA TYR A 2 -4.67 24.17 -3.87
C TYR A 2 -4.83 22.74 -4.42
N PRO A 3 -3.75 22.07 -4.84
CA PRO A 3 -3.83 20.68 -5.21
C PRO A 3 -4.41 19.95 -4.00
N HIS A 4 -5.47 19.17 -4.21
CA HIS A 4 -6.00 18.28 -3.19
C HIS A 4 -4.90 17.28 -2.89
N THR A 5 -4.05 17.61 -1.92
CA THR A 5 -3.14 16.67 -1.28
C THR A 5 -4.04 15.63 -0.64
N SER A 6 -4.26 14.52 -1.35
CA SER A 6 -4.96 13.36 -0.81
C SER A 6 -4.42 13.11 0.60
N ASP A 7 -5.32 13.08 1.58
CA ASP A 7 -4.95 12.82 2.97
C ASP A 7 -4.15 11.51 3.01
N PRO A 8 -3.05 11.41 3.77
CA PRO A 8 -2.30 10.16 3.92
C PRO A 8 -3.16 8.96 4.34
N LEU A 9 -4.34 9.22 4.92
CA LEU A 9 -5.35 8.23 5.33
C LEU A 9 -6.53 8.12 4.37
N ASP A 10 -6.52 8.86 3.26
CA ASP A 10 -7.59 8.84 2.26
C ASP A 10 -7.59 7.49 1.52
N GLU A 11 -8.63 6.69 1.77
CA GLU A 11 -8.86 5.41 1.06
C GLU A 11 -9.10 5.65 -0.44
N HIS A 12 -9.41 6.89 -0.84
CA HIS A 12 -9.57 7.30 -2.23
C HIS A 12 -8.25 7.67 -2.93
N GLY A 13 -7.12 7.65 -2.21
CA GLY A 13 -5.79 7.83 -2.78
C GLY A 13 -5.39 6.69 -3.75
N ARG A 14 -4.48 6.97 -4.69
CA ARG A 14 -4.02 5.95 -5.67
C ARG A 14 -3.17 4.83 -5.05
N GLY A 15 -2.65 5.02 -3.84
CA GLY A 15 -1.71 4.10 -3.20
C GLY A 15 -2.28 2.70 -2.97
N LEU A 16 -3.45 2.59 -2.35
CA LEU A 16 -4.11 1.30 -2.11
C LEU A 16 -4.45 0.57 -3.40
N ARG A 17 -4.91 1.31 -4.43
CA ARG A 17 -5.21 0.72 -5.75
C ARG A 17 -3.99 0.14 -6.44
N ILE A 18 -2.82 0.78 -6.29
CA ILE A 18 -1.56 0.28 -6.84
C ILE A 18 -1.13 -0.99 -6.10
N ILE A 19 -1.27 -1.00 -4.77
CA ILE A 19 -0.96 -2.18 -3.94
C ILE A 19 -1.87 -3.35 -4.34
N ASP A 20 -3.18 -3.13 -4.45
CA ASP A 20 -4.14 -4.15 -4.90
C ASP A 20 -3.82 -4.70 -6.30
N ALA A 21 -3.42 -3.83 -7.23
CA ALA A 21 -3.18 -4.23 -8.61
C ALA A 21 -1.88 -5.00 -8.83
N LEU A 22 -0.83 -4.73 -8.04
CA LEU A 22 0.52 -5.27 -8.25
C LEU A 22 0.90 -6.40 -7.30
N SER A 23 0.24 -6.50 -6.14
CA SER A 23 0.62 -7.48 -5.13
C SER A 23 -0.13 -8.79 -5.36
N GLU A 24 0.56 -9.92 -5.30
CA GLU A 24 -0.10 -11.23 -5.21
C GLU A 24 -0.90 -11.33 -3.92
N HIS A 25 -0.31 -10.82 -2.83
CA HIS A 25 -0.93 -10.69 -1.53
C HIS A 25 -0.36 -9.47 -0.83
N TRP A 26 -1.19 -8.81 -0.04
CA TRP A 26 -0.74 -7.73 0.82
C TRP A 26 -1.56 -7.73 2.10
N GLY A 27 -1.07 -7.01 3.09
CA GLY A 27 -1.78 -6.86 4.34
C GLY A 27 -1.02 -6.01 5.33
N TRP A 28 -1.41 -6.13 6.58
CA TRP A 28 -0.72 -5.48 7.67
C TRP A 28 -0.64 -6.40 8.88
N THR A 29 0.41 -6.25 9.65
CA THR A 29 0.58 -6.92 10.95
C THR A 29 0.73 -5.87 12.04
N ARG A 30 0.23 -6.18 13.25
CA ARG A 30 0.43 -5.30 14.40
C ARG A 30 1.89 -5.36 14.81
N ARG A 31 2.54 -4.20 14.89
CA ARG A 31 3.89 -4.06 15.43
C ARG A 31 3.79 -3.70 16.91
N GLN A 32 4.42 -4.50 17.77
CA GLN A 32 4.54 -4.17 19.18
C GLN A 32 5.79 -3.31 19.44
N PRO A 33 5.75 -2.39 20.43
CA PRO A 33 4.64 -2.09 21.33
C PRO A 33 3.55 -1.20 20.72
N ILE A 34 3.86 -0.41 19.68
CA ILE A 34 2.90 0.45 18.96
C ILE A 34 3.19 0.39 17.46
N GLY A 35 2.12 0.44 16.67
CA GLY A 35 2.16 0.64 15.23
C GLY A 35 1.64 -0.56 14.42
N LYS A 36 1.70 -0.40 13.10
CA LYS A 36 1.42 -1.43 12.11
C LYS A 36 2.56 -1.51 11.11
N THR A 37 2.88 -2.71 10.66
CA THR A 37 3.74 -2.93 9.50
C THR A 37 2.83 -3.30 8.34
N VAL A 38 2.84 -2.50 7.28
CA VAL A 38 2.17 -2.83 6.02
C VAL A 38 3.17 -3.56 5.15
N TRP A 39 2.75 -4.63 4.47
CA TRP A 39 3.59 -5.44 3.60
C TRP A 39 2.82 -5.84 2.35
N ALA A 40 3.56 -6.12 1.28
CA ALA A 40 3.06 -6.59 0.00
C ALA A 40 4.06 -7.60 -0.57
N MET A 41 3.55 -8.70 -1.12
CA MET A 41 4.30 -9.69 -1.89
C MET A 41 4.07 -9.41 -3.36
N LEU A 42 5.16 -9.15 -4.09
CA LEU A 42 5.13 -8.90 -5.53
C LEU A 42 5.74 -10.12 -6.25
N PRO A 43 5.24 -10.46 -7.45
CA PRO A 43 5.86 -11.48 -8.26
C PRO A 43 7.29 -11.06 -8.57
N THR A 44 8.25 -11.98 -8.39
CA THR A 44 9.66 -11.73 -8.72
C THR A 44 9.96 -11.98 -10.19
N ASP A 45 8.94 -12.31 -10.99
CA ASP A 45 9.08 -12.58 -12.42
C ASP A 45 9.64 -11.33 -13.10
N SER A 46 10.95 -11.37 -13.26
CA SER A 46 11.70 -10.43 -14.07
C SER A 46 11.50 -10.93 -15.49
N GLN A 47 10.32 -10.71 -16.07
CA GLN A 47 10.11 -11.11 -17.45
C GLN A 47 11.12 -10.30 -18.29
N PRO A 48 12.00 -10.95 -19.06
CA PRO A 48 12.98 -10.28 -19.91
C PRO A 48 12.33 -9.45 -21.03
#